data_AF-A0A061B7M5-F1
#
_entry.id   AF-A0A061B7M5-F1
#
_cell.length_a   1.000
_cell.length_b   1.000
_cell.length_c   1.000
_cell.angle_alpha   90.00
_cell.angle_beta   90.00
_cell.angle_gamma   90.00
#
_symmetry.space_group_name_H-M   'P 1'
#
loop_
_entity.id
_entity.type
_entity.pdbx_description
1 polymer ?
#
loop_
_entity_poly.entity_id
_entity_poly.type
_entity_poly.pdbx_seq_one_letter_code
_entity_poly.pdbx_strand_id
1 'polypeptide(L)'
;MSSSTPAPDANPGGEPVSLYIYDLSNGLAAMWGQALTGRPVEGIWHTSLVLYGMEVFYGQGISIVSPPGTTHHGVPKKELPCGVTHLDKETFLEYIEGLRETYTADAYHILEFNCNTFTNDVLSFLNSSSIPSYILSQPSEIMSTPFGAQMRPMIEQMFVGRRTASAGRAEIGRLTSQLGGLPTPAPTPPSAESVASNLQIVTSASSLRSTIVSSPSVIVLYTHPSSASLNATKKTFESLAPKYARTKFVLVETHLAHGGAGEFADLGLKENEKEKETLAFFARGRCVKSLPSPSPSDLENKIVWLEDRLWPSHPHAAVGLTHLDALVSRARKGEGMVTWKGMPKREGLERKLVEEVVGAAFGEEGRREQVRAVMRDAVGRVFKAVQGGMGVELDERVWSAAIETVEALSATEKLDAALFPLIDLLRLAFSLPTASVSPVTLASLPRLLNALAGTLDTRSSAPSFETDLLTSLKLISNLLSPSIQSPALTARILAPDSLPSLTRLILHALLSPPSPGASKLPLVAAQTAFSLVARVGEERMYEEDVGGDEWEVEVASAVVEALGGAEDGEILHHLTNSLGTLLFLSPHFSSVQSLLEVLETEAVLARVEERLAKEERNLVGEVRRLVKSGGDE
;
A
#
# COMPACT_ATOMS: atom_id res chain seq x y z
N MET A 1 2.30 66.64 -24.66
CA MET A 1 3.75 66.40 -24.49
C MET A 1 3.98 66.20 -23.02
N SER A 2 3.90 64.95 -22.57
CA SER A 2 4.07 64.58 -21.17
C SER A 2 5.34 63.74 -21.09
N SER A 3 6.34 64.32 -20.46
CA SER A 3 7.68 63.78 -20.25
C SER A 3 7.63 62.53 -19.36
N SER A 4 8.13 61.43 -19.90
CA SER A 4 8.42 60.19 -19.20
C SER A 4 9.54 60.38 -18.17
N THR A 5 9.23 60.13 -16.90
CA THR A 5 10.21 59.90 -15.83
C THR A 5 10.92 58.56 -16.05
N PRO A 6 12.23 58.44 -15.75
CA PRO A 6 13.00 57.22 -15.99
C PRO A 6 12.79 56.18 -14.88
N ALA A 7 12.94 54.90 -15.24
CA ALA A 7 12.89 53.75 -14.34
C ALA A 7 14.10 53.74 -13.35
N PRO A 8 13.92 53.27 -12.11
CA PRO A 8 15.02 53.06 -11.18
C PRO A 8 15.66 51.67 -11.37
N ASP A 9 16.94 51.59 -10.97
CA ASP A 9 17.72 50.38 -10.67
C ASP A 9 18.48 49.67 -11.81
N ALA A 10 19.40 50.40 -12.44
CA ALA A 10 20.61 49.76 -12.99
C ALA A 10 21.67 49.67 -11.88
N ASN A 11 21.88 48.47 -11.34
CA ASN A 11 22.93 48.19 -10.36
C ASN A 11 24.29 48.15 -11.10
N PRO A 12 25.23 49.09 -10.85
CA PRO A 12 26.45 49.22 -11.67
C PRO A 12 27.46 48.07 -11.49
N GLY A 13 27.20 47.11 -10.58
CA GLY A 13 28.05 45.97 -10.27
C GLY A 13 27.59 44.59 -10.81
N GLY A 14 26.45 44.51 -11.51
CA GLY A 14 25.85 43.23 -11.91
C GLY A 14 25.18 42.46 -10.76
N GLU A 15 24.36 41.46 -11.08
CA GLU A 15 23.72 40.57 -10.11
C GLU A 15 24.68 39.46 -9.68
N PRO A 16 24.89 39.23 -8.37
CA PRO A 16 25.72 38.12 -7.89
C PRO A 16 25.10 36.76 -8.22
N VAL A 17 25.93 35.83 -8.68
CA VAL A 17 25.55 34.44 -8.96
C VAL A 17 26.28 33.54 -7.96
N SER A 18 25.54 32.65 -7.30
CA SER A 18 26.08 31.65 -6.38
C SER A 18 25.71 30.24 -6.82
N LEU A 19 26.60 29.28 -6.62
CA LEU A 19 26.37 27.86 -6.85
C LEU A 19 26.14 27.18 -5.50
N TYR A 20 24.96 26.61 -5.31
CA TYR A 20 24.62 25.80 -4.15
C TYR A 20 24.93 24.34 -4.48
N ILE A 21 25.62 23.67 -3.56
CA ILE A 21 26.09 22.29 -3.72
C ILE A 21 25.50 21.45 -2.60
N TYR A 22 24.74 20.44 -2.99
CA TYR A 22 24.06 19.48 -2.13
C TYR A 22 24.73 18.12 -2.23
N ASP A 23 24.69 17.37 -1.13
CA ASP A 23 25.11 15.97 -1.10
C ASP A 23 23.89 15.07 -1.01
N LEU A 24 23.46 14.50 -2.14
CA LEU A 24 22.29 13.61 -2.21
C LEU A 24 22.45 12.34 -1.38
N SER A 25 23.68 11.99 -1.00
CA SER A 25 23.97 10.83 -0.15
C SER A 25 23.83 11.12 1.34
N ASN A 26 23.63 12.39 1.74
CA ASN A 26 23.61 12.83 3.13
C ASN A 26 24.83 12.30 3.94
N GLY A 27 26.03 12.35 3.35
CA GLY A 27 27.27 11.88 3.98
C GLY A 27 27.58 10.39 3.82
N LEU A 28 26.67 9.57 3.26
CA LEU A 28 26.92 8.15 3.03
C LEU A 28 28.02 7.91 1.99
N ALA A 29 28.14 8.76 0.97
CA ALA A 29 29.19 8.64 -0.03
C ALA A 29 30.58 8.88 0.58
N ALA A 30 30.71 9.85 1.49
CA ALA A 30 31.96 10.11 2.22
C ALA A 30 32.38 8.92 3.09
N MET A 31 31.41 8.21 3.67
CA MET A 31 31.66 7.08 4.57
C MET A 31 32.02 5.79 3.83
N TRP A 32 31.39 5.53 2.68
CA TRP A 32 31.51 4.26 1.95
C TRP A 32 32.24 4.34 0.61
N GLY A 33 32.47 5.55 0.09
CA GLY A 33 33.01 5.79 -1.25
C GLY A 33 34.35 5.11 -1.49
N GLN A 34 35.25 5.15 -0.51
CA GLN A 34 36.56 4.48 -0.57
C GLN A 34 36.44 2.96 -0.64
N ALA A 35 35.55 2.37 0.16
CA ALA A 35 35.35 0.93 0.21
C ALA A 35 34.70 0.39 -1.06
N LEU A 36 33.77 1.14 -1.65
CA LEU A 36 33.00 0.72 -2.81
C LEU A 36 33.69 1.04 -4.14
N THR A 37 34.27 2.23 -4.26
CA THR A 37 34.84 2.71 -5.54
C THR A 37 36.37 2.63 -5.60
N GLY A 38 37.02 2.24 -4.50
CA GLY A 38 38.48 2.17 -4.39
C GLY A 38 39.17 3.53 -4.25
N ARG A 39 38.40 4.62 -4.14
CA ARG A 39 38.87 6.01 -4.07
C ARG A 39 37.92 6.87 -3.23
N PRO A 40 38.39 7.98 -2.64
CA PRO A 40 37.56 8.75 -1.73
C PRO A 40 36.51 9.52 -2.53
N VAL A 41 35.25 9.44 -2.12
CA VAL A 41 34.12 10.16 -2.74
C VAL A 41 33.45 11.00 -1.66
N GLU A 42 33.60 12.32 -1.68
CA GLU A 42 33.14 13.21 -0.60
C GLU A 42 31.60 13.42 -0.53
N GLY A 43 30.88 13.05 -1.58
CA GLY A 43 29.45 13.30 -1.73
C GLY A 43 28.96 12.91 -3.12
N ILE A 44 27.65 12.77 -3.28
CA ILE A 44 27.01 12.73 -4.60
C ILE A 44 26.46 14.11 -4.86
N TRP A 45 27.11 14.84 -5.77
CA TRP A 45 26.90 16.26 -5.94
C TRP A 45 25.65 16.54 -6.78
N HIS A 46 24.75 17.31 -6.20
CA HIS A 46 23.67 18.00 -6.91
C HIS A 46 23.90 19.51 -6.79
N THR A 47 23.77 20.24 -7.89
CA THR A 47 23.97 21.68 -7.90
C THR A 47 22.74 22.46 -8.34
N SER A 48 22.62 23.66 -7.78
CA SER A 48 21.66 24.69 -8.18
C SER A 48 22.33 26.06 -8.26
N LEU A 49 21.77 26.97 -9.06
CA LEU A 49 22.25 28.36 -9.15
C LEU A 49 21.32 29.29 -8.40
N VAL A 50 21.90 30.21 -7.63
CA VAL A 50 21.19 31.22 -6.86
C VAL A 50 21.56 32.60 -7.37
N LEU A 51 20.55 33.35 -7.80
CA LEU A 51 20.64 34.71 -8.34
C LEU A 51 19.26 35.37 -8.29
N TYR A 52 19.17 36.70 -8.18
CA TYR A 52 17.91 37.45 -8.06
C TYR A 52 16.97 36.95 -6.93
N GLY A 53 17.55 36.41 -5.85
CA GLY A 53 16.79 35.84 -4.74
C GLY A 53 16.02 34.55 -5.08
N MET A 54 16.39 33.85 -6.15
CA MET A 54 15.80 32.58 -6.55
C MET A 54 16.88 31.52 -6.77
N GLU A 55 16.52 30.27 -6.52
CA GLU A 55 17.32 29.08 -6.75
C GLU A 55 16.78 28.33 -7.97
N VAL A 56 17.65 28.00 -8.92
CA VAL A 56 17.33 27.38 -10.21
C VAL A 56 18.10 26.07 -10.34
N PHE A 57 17.41 24.97 -10.60
CA PHE A 57 18.02 23.65 -10.78
C PHE A 57 17.24 22.78 -11.77
N TYR A 58 17.83 21.67 -12.20
CA TYR A 58 17.22 20.75 -13.15
C TYR A 58 17.04 19.36 -12.54
N GLY A 59 15.90 18.72 -12.82
CA GLY A 59 15.58 17.36 -12.35
C GLY A 59 14.52 16.75 -13.26
N GLN A 60 13.26 16.76 -12.83
CA GLN A 60 12.12 16.39 -13.69
C GLN A 60 11.72 17.55 -14.64
N GLY A 61 12.71 18.24 -15.21
CA GLY A 61 12.55 19.57 -15.80
C GLY A 61 13.19 20.67 -14.93
N ILE A 62 13.27 21.89 -15.48
CA ILE A 62 13.87 23.04 -14.77
C ILE A 62 12.90 23.52 -13.68
N SER A 63 13.40 23.62 -12.45
CA SER A 63 12.67 24.09 -11.26
C SER A 63 13.27 25.39 -10.77
N ILE A 64 12.42 26.33 -10.39
CA ILE A 64 12.80 27.60 -9.79
C ILE A 64 12.06 27.77 -8.47
N VAL A 65 12.81 28.07 -7.42
CA VAL A 65 12.34 28.12 -6.04
C VAL A 65 12.82 29.42 -5.39
N SER A 66 11.95 30.10 -4.65
CA SER A 66 12.32 31.22 -3.79
C SER A 66 11.52 31.15 -2.49
N PRO A 67 12.11 31.43 -1.32
CA PRO A 67 13.51 31.83 -1.13
C PRO A 67 14.50 30.68 -1.37
N PRO A 68 15.76 30.96 -1.73
CA PRO A 68 16.80 29.94 -1.94
C PRO A 68 16.98 29.06 -0.69
N GLY A 69 17.31 27.79 -0.87
CA GLY A 69 17.52 26.83 0.22
C GLY A 69 16.25 26.21 0.80
N THR A 70 15.09 26.40 0.15
CA THR A 70 13.80 25.78 0.55
C THR A 70 13.43 24.54 -0.27
N THR A 71 14.37 24.04 -1.07
CA THR A 71 14.15 22.86 -1.90
C THR A 71 14.09 21.57 -1.07
N HIS A 72 13.53 20.51 -1.67
CA HIS A 72 13.52 19.17 -1.07
C HIS A 72 14.93 18.56 -0.88
N HIS A 73 15.97 19.21 -1.38
CA HIS A 73 17.37 18.84 -1.18
C HIS A 73 17.93 19.29 0.19
N GLY A 74 17.17 20.05 0.97
CA GLY A 74 17.55 20.49 2.32
C GLY A 74 18.49 21.70 2.30
N VAL A 75 19.44 21.73 3.23
CA VAL A 75 20.41 22.83 3.37
C VAL A 75 21.64 22.55 2.48
N PRO A 76 22.12 23.53 1.68
CA PRO A 76 23.31 23.34 0.85
C PRO A 76 24.54 23.03 1.72
N LYS A 77 25.33 22.04 1.29
CA LYS A 77 26.57 21.65 1.96
C LYS A 77 27.70 22.65 1.70
N LYS A 78 27.70 23.29 0.52
CA LYS A 78 28.62 24.37 0.16
C LYS A 78 27.88 25.41 -0.69
N GLU A 79 28.20 26.68 -0.48
CA GLU A 79 27.76 27.80 -1.31
C GLU A 79 29.00 28.45 -1.91
N LEU A 80 29.11 28.49 -3.23
CA LEU A 80 30.26 29.05 -3.92
C LEU A 80 29.86 30.30 -4.71
N PRO A 81 30.55 31.44 -4.54
CA PRO A 81 30.33 32.60 -5.40
C PRO A 81 30.88 32.31 -6.80
N CYS A 82 30.05 32.52 -7.83
CA CYS A 82 30.35 32.22 -9.23
C CYS A 82 30.40 33.47 -10.11
N GLY A 83 30.71 34.62 -9.51
CA GLY A 83 30.84 35.90 -10.21
C GLY A 83 29.53 36.68 -10.25
N VAL A 84 29.40 37.55 -11.25
CA VAL A 84 28.22 38.39 -11.46
C VAL A 84 27.70 38.21 -12.88
N THR A 85 26.42 38.47 -13.10
CA THR A 85 25.84 38.61 -14.44
C THR A 85 25.34 40.03 -14.64
N HIS A 86 25.43 40.52 -15.88
CA HIS A 86 24.89 41.82 -16.28
C HIS A 86 23.54 41.71 -16.99
N LEU A 87 23.02 40.48 -17.12
CA LEU A 87 21.67 40.28 -17.59
C LEU A 87 20.71 40.81 -16.52
N ASP A 88 19.62 41.41 -16.96
CA ASP A 88 18.49 41.65 -16.08
C ASP A 88 17.74 40.33 -15.84
N LYS A 89 16.91 40.33 -14.80
CA LYS A 89 16.15 39.15 -14.38
C LYS A 89 15.23 38.64 -15.48
N GLU A 90 14.62 39.53 -16.26
CA GLU A 90 13.65 39.17 -17.30
C GLU A 90 14.35 38.45 -18.45
N THR A 91 15.45 39.00 -18.95
CA THR A 91 16.30 38.36 -19.97
C THR A 91 16.84 37.00 -19.51
N PHE A 92 17.22 36.87 -18.24
CA PHE A 92 17.65 35.59 -17.68
C PHE A 92 16.52 34.56 -17.68
N LEU A 93 15.31 34.94 -17.28
CA LEU A 93 14.16 34.05 -17.25
C LEU A 93 13.73 33.62 -18.66
N GLU A 94 13.79 34.51 -19.65
CA GLU A 94 13.56 34.18 -21.06
C GLU A 94 14.56 33.13 -21.57
N TYR A 95 15.84 33.26 -21.19
CA TYR A 95 16.85 32.26 -21.52
C TYR A 95 16.55 30.90 -20.88
N ILE A 96 16.20 30.88 -19.59
CA ILE A 96 15.82 29.65 -18.88
C ILE A 96 14.60 28.98 -19.52
N GLU A 97 13.65 29.78 -20.01
CA GLU A 97 12.47 29.28 -20.71
C GLU A 97 12.84 28.59 -22.03
N GLY A 98 13.72 29.21 -22.83
CA GLY A 98 14.25 28.58 -24.05
C GLY A 98 14.99 27.26 -23.78
N LEU A 99 15.63 27.13 -22.61
CA LEU A 99 16.27 25.87 -22.22
C LEU A 99 15.27 24.76 -21.90
N ARG A 100 14.01 25.04 -21.56
CA ARG A 100 13.03 24.00 -21.21
C ARG A 100 12.73 23.02 -22.35
N GLU A 101 12.89 23.45 -23.60
CA GLU A 101 12.75 22.57 -24.78
C GLU A 101 13.82 21.47 -24.80
N THR A 102 15.01 21.76 -24.26
CA THR A 102 16.14 20.83 -24.22
C THR A 102 16.22 20.10 -22.87
N TYR A 103 16.00 20.81 -21.76
CA TYR A 103 16.02 20.28 -20.40
C TYR A 103 14.63 19.83 -19.95
N THR A 104 14.10 18.84 -20.66
CA THR A 104 12.82 18.19 -20.36
C THR A 104 12.97 17.08 -19.33
N ALA A 105 11.89 16.68 -18.67
CA ALA A 105 11.92 15.53 -17.75
C ALA A 105 12.42 14.25 -18.44
N ASP A 106 12.06 14.06 -19.72
CA ASP A 106 12.43 12.89 -20.52
C ASP A 106 13.89 12.91 -20.98
N ALA A 107 14.48 14.11 -21.14
CA ALA A 107 15.90 14.25 -21.47
C ALA A 107 16.82 14.04 -20.27
N TYR A 108 16.32 14.10 -19.03
CA TYR A 108 17.14 14.00 -17.82
C TYR A 108 17.86 12.66 -17.72
N HIS A 109 19.18 12.63 -17.83
CA HIS A 109 19.98 11.42 -17.64
C HIS A 109 20.97 11.61 -16.50
N ILE A 110 20.88 10.77 -15.46
CA ILE A 110 21.67 10.91 -14.22
C ILE A 110 23.19 10.96 -14.46
N LEU A 111 23.70 10.31 -15.52
CA LEU A 111 25.14 10.28 -15.82
C LEU A 111 25.58 11.32 -16.85
N GLU A 112 24.72 11.69 -17.80
CA GLU A 112 25.13 12.41 -19.01
C GLU A 112 24.45 13.76 -19.18
N PHE A 113 23.24 13.93 -18.64
CA PHE A 113 22.44 15.13 -18.84
C PHE A 113 21.59 15.42 -17.59
N ASN A 114 22.23 16.01 -16.58
CA ASN A 114 21.69 16.13 -15.23
C ASN A 114 21.78 17.58 -14.69
N CYS A 115 21.48 17.75 -13.41
CA CYS A 115 21.52 19.03 -12.71
C CYS A 115 22.86 19.77 -12.87
N ASN A 116 23.97 19.02 -12.89
CA ASN A 116 25.32 19.58 -12.94
C ASN A 116 25.66 20.07 -14.36
N THR A 117 25.22 19.37 -15.40
CA THR A 117 25.37 19.86 -16.79
C THR A 117 24.52 21.11 -17.00
N PHE A 118 23.26 21.08 -16.54
CA PHE A 118 22.38 22.25 -16.60
C PHE A 118 22.96 23.49 -15.92
N THR A 119 23.37 23.38 -14.65
CA THR A 119 23.94 24.52 -13.93
C THR A 119 25.25 25.02 -14.57
N ASN A 120 26.03 24.15 -15.19
CA ASN A 120 27.21 24.56 -15.94
C ASN A 120 26.85 25.35 -17.21
N ASP A 121 25.87 24.90 -17.97
CA ASP A 121 25.47 25.52 -19.23
C ASP A 121 24.80 26.88 -18.98
N VAL A 122 24.00 26.97 -17.92
CA VAL A 122 23.43 28.24 -17.45
C VAL A 122 24.52 29.18 -16.94
N LEU A 123 25.46 28.72 -16.13
CA LEU A 123 26.55 29.56 -15.63
C LEU A 123 27.46 30.06 -16.76
N SER A 124 27.73 29.21 -17.75
CA SER A 124 28.50 29.57 -18.95
C SER A 124 27.82 30.67 -19.75
N PHE A 125 26.50 30.62 -19.89
CA PHE A 125 25.73 31.69 -20.52
C PHE A 125 25.76 32.99 -19.70
N LEU A 126 25.62 32.90 -18.38
CA LEU A 126 25.51 34.07 -17.50
C LEU A 126 26.78 34.92 -17.47
N ASN A 127 27.96 34.30 -17.45
CA ASN A 127 29.23 35.02 -17.31
C ASN A 127 30.47 34.29 -17.87
N SER A 128 30.27 33.33 -18.78
CA SER A 128 31.35 32.50 -19.35
C SER A 128 32.15 31.67 -18.33
N SER A 129 31.65 31.50 -17.11
CA SER A 129 32.29 30.65 -16.09
C SER A 129 31.76 29.21 -16.18
N SER A 130 32.46 28.29 -15.52
CA SER A 130 32.07 26.88 -15.42
C SER A 130 32.05 26.48 -13.95
N ILE A 131 31.18 25.53 -13.61
CA ILE A 131 31.17 24.96 -12.26
C ILE A 131 32.45 24.14 -12.03
N PRO A 132 32.86 23.88 -10.78
CA PRO A 132 34.09 23.15 -10.51
C PRO A 132 34.16 21.79 -11.23
N SER A 133 35.29 21.52 -11.88
CA SER A 133 35.47 20.34 -12.74
C SER A 133 35.22 19.02 -12.02
N TYR A 134 35.52 18.94 -10.72
CA TYR A 134 35.29 17.73 -9.90
C TYR A 134 33.81 17.36 -9.74
N ILE A 135 32.88 18.31 -9.95
CA ILE A 135 31.43 18.07 -9.95
C ILE A 135 30.98 17.54 -11.32
N LEU A 136 31.51 18.11 -12.40
CA LEU A 136 31.21 17.70 -13.77
C LEU A 136 31.82 16.34 -14.14
N SER A 137 33.04 16.08 -13.68
CA SER A 137 33.74 14.82 -13.96
C SER A 137 33.23 13.67 -13.09
N GLN A 138 32.48 13.94 -12.02
CA GLN A 138 32.07 12.94 -11.03
C GLN A 138 31.40 11.69 -11.63
N PRO A 139 30.42 11.79 -12.56
CA PRO A 139 29.82 10.61 -13.17
C PRO A 139 30.84 9.76 -13.94
N SER A 140 31.63 10.37 -14.82
CA SER A 140 32.67 9.68 -15.61
C SER A 140 33.73 9.03 -14.73
N GLU A 141 34.11 9.74 -13.67
CA GLU A 141 35.03 9.28 -12.65
C GLU A 141 34.49 8.04 -11.92
N ILE A 142 33.23 8.04 -11.47
CA ILE A 142 32.63 6.87 -10.81
C ILE A 142 32.52 5.71 -11.81
N MET A 143 32.14 5.99 -13.05
CA MET A 143 32.04 5.03 -14.14
C MET A 143 33.37 4.41 -14.59
N SER A 144 34.49 5.08 -14.32
CA SER A 144 35.83 4.54 -14.58
C SER A 144 36.27 3.47 -13.56
N THR A 145 35.53 3.31 -12.46
CA THR A 145 35.83 2.31 -11.42
C THR A 145 35.20 0.95 -11.72
N PRO A 146 35.78 -0.16 -11.24
CA PRO A 146 35.17 -1.49 -11.39
C PRO A 146 33.74 -1.57 -10.84
N PHE A 147 33.48 -0.91 -9.71
CA PHE A 147 32.15 -0.80 -9.13
C PHE A 147 31.18 -0.02 -10.03
N GLY A 148 31.62 1.13 -10.56
CA GLY A 148 30.83 1.89 -11.51
C GLY A 148 30.50 1.10 -12.78
N ALA A 149 31.48 0.40 -13.36
CA ALA A 149 31.28 -0.43 -14.53
C ALA A 149 30.24 -1.55 -14.30
N GLN A 150 30.21 -2.11 -13.09
CA GLN A 150 29.20 -3.11 -12.70
C GLN A 150 27.82 -2.51 -12.43
N MET A 151 27.75 -1.29 -11.91
CA MET A 151 26.49 -0.59 -11.61
C MET A 151 25.86 0.10 -12.82
N ARG A 152 26.62 0.32 -13.90
CA ARG A 152 26.15 1.00 -15.12
C ARG A 152 24.81 0.43 -15.66
N PRO A 153 24.63 -0.90 -15.83
CA PRO A 153 23.37 -1.44 -16.33
C PRO A 153 22.18 -1.18 -15.39
N MET A 154 22.40 -1.12 -14.07
CA MET A 154 21.36 -0.82 -13.08
C MET A 154 20.97 0.65 -13.08
N ILE A 155 21.95 1.54 -13.25
CA ILE A 155 21.73 2.99 -13.38
C ILE A 155 20.98 3.29 -14.69
N GLU A 156 21.33 2.61 -15.78
CA GLU A 156 20.63 2.68 -17.05
C GLU A 156 19.20 2.10 -16.95
N GLN A 157 19.01 1.00 -16.21
CA GLN A 157 17.67 0.42 -15.95
C GLN A 157 16.78 1.29 -15.06
N MET A 158 17.35 2.03 -14.10
CA MET A 158 16.62 3.06 -13.34
C MET A 158 16.06 4.16 -14.27
N PHE A 159 16.66 4.34 -15.45
CA PHE A 159 16.22 5.32 -16.44
C PHE A 159 15.23 4.74 -17.47
N VAL A 160 15.47 3.52 -17.97
CA VAL A 160 14.52 2.81 -18.87
C VAL A 160 13.23 2.40 -18.12
N GLY A 161 13.31 2.24 -16.79
CA GLY A 161 12.26 1.77 -15.89
C GLY A 161 11.21 2.79 -15.44
N ARG A 162 11.03 3.95 -16.11
CA ARG A 162 9.92 4.88 -15.82
C ARG A 162 8.51 4.30 -16.05
N ARG A 163 8.38 3.03 -16.44
CA ARG A 163 7.08 2.32 -16.49
C ARG A 163 6.77 1.46 -15.25
N THR A 164 7.69 1.20 -14.33
CA THR A 164 7.40 0.43 -13.10
C THR A 164 8.37 0.77 -11.96
N ALA A 165 7.89 1.49 -10.94
CA ALA A 165 8.68 1.95 -9.79
C ALA A 165 9.07 0.85 -8.76
N SER A 166 8.74 -0.42 -9.01
CA SER A 166 8.89 -1.50 -8.02
C SER A 166 10.15 -2.38 -8.17
N ALA A 167 10.87 -2.32 -9.30
CA ALA A 167 11.98 -3.24 -9.56
C ALA A 167 13.33 -2.80 -8.95
N GLY A 168 13.61 -1.49 -8.88
CA GLY A 168 14.94 -0.99 -8.44
C GLY A 168 15.26 -1.20 -6.96
N ARG A 169 14.23 -1.31 -6.10
CA ARG A 169 14.41 -1.43 -4.64
C ARG A 169 14.74 -2.87 -4.20
N ALA A 170 14.28 -3.86 -4.96
CA ALA A 170 14.53 -5.28 -4.69
C ALA A 170 15.97 -5.69 -5.06
N GLU A 171 16.54 -5.07 -6.10
CA GLU A 171 17.87 -5.44 -6.60
C GLU A 171 19.02 -4.84 -5.75
N ILE A 172 18.84 -3.64 -5.18
CA ILE A 172 19.77 -3.05 -4.20
C ILE A 172 19.85 -3.88 -2.90
N GLY A 173 18.73 -4.48 -2.49
CA GLY A 173 18.68 -5.43 -1.37
C GLY A 173 19.39 -6.75 -1.66
N ARG A 174 19.43 -7.19 -2.92
CA ARG A 174 20.18 -8.38 -3.33
C ARG A 174 21.69 -8.15 -3.38
N LEU A 175 22.16 -6.99 -3.85
CA LEU A 175 23.59 -6.68 -3.91
C LEU A 175 24.24 -6.49 -2.53
N THR A 176 23.50 -5.94 -1.55
CA THR A 176 23.97 -5.84 -0.15
C THR A 176 24.16 -7.20 0.51
N SER A 177 23.43 -8.24 0.05
CA SER A 177 23.64 -9.63 0.48
C SER A 177 24.84 -10.31 -0.19
N GLN A 178 25.26 -9.85 -1.38
CA GLN A 178 26.38 -10.44 -2.14
C GLN A 178 27.75 -9.81 -1.84
N LEU A 179 27.81 -8.57 -1.32
CA LEU A 179 29.07 -7.86 -1.08
C LEU A 179 29.68 -8.01 0.33
N GLY A 180 29.16 -8.92 1.15
CA GLY A 180 29.83 -9.35 2.39
C GLY A 180 30.02 -8.28 3.47
N GLY A 181 29.08 -8.22 4.42
CA GLY A 181 29.32 -7.79 5.80
C GLY A 181 29.89 -6.39 6.01
N LEU A 182 29.00 -5.38 6.09
CA LEU A 182 29.33 -4.07 6.67
C LEU A 182 28.39 -3.78 7.87
N PRO A 183 28.91 -3.28 9.00
CA PRO A 183 28.12 -3.08 10.22
C PRO A 183 27.18 -1.87 10.09
N THR A 184 25.92 -2.06 10.47
CA THR A 184 24.90 -1.00 10.61
C THR A 184 25.14 -0.18 11.88
N PRO A 185 25.30 1.17 11.83
CA PRO A 185 25.24 2.00 13.02
C PRO A 185 23.78 2.22 13.48
N ALA A 186 23.58 2.28 14.80
CA ALA A 186 22.29 2.41 15.47
C ALA A 186 21.61 3.78 15.22
N PRO A 187 20.26 3.85 15.23
CA PRO A 187 19.55 5.10 14.98
C PRO A 187 19.54 6.00 16.21
N THR A 188 20.09 7.21 16.08
CA THR A 188 19.80 8.34 16.98
C THR A 188 18.49 9.02 16.53
N PRO A 189 17.60 9.43 17.46
CA PRO A 189 16.32 10.02 17.09
C PRO A 189 16.51 11.45 16.58
N PRO A 190 15.94 11.84 15.42
CA PRO A 190 15.93 13.23 15.01
C PRO A 190 14.84 14.00 15.75
N SER A 191 15.21 15.21 16.15
CA SER A 191 14.40 16.25 16.79
C SER A 191 13.14 16.58 16.01
N ALA A 192 12.06 16.88 16.72
CA ALA A 192 10.78 17.32 16.17
C ALA A 192 10.90 18.67 15.47
N GLU A 193 10.69 18.68 14.14
CA GLU A 193 9.98 19.69 13.33
C GLU A 193 10.04 19.27 11.85
N SER A 194 9.25 18.25 11.50
CA SER A 194 8.97 17.85 10.12
C SER A 194 7.52 18.22 9.84
N VAL A 195 7.30 19.24 9.01
CA VAL A 195 5.95 19.63 8.57
C VAL A 195 5.42 18.54 7.63
N ALA A 196 4.26 17.99 7.97
CA ALA A 196 3.45 16.92 7.38
C ALA A 196 3.79 16.40 5.96
N SER A 197 3.92 15.07 5.83
CA SER A 197 4.27 14.31 4.61
C SER A 197 3.28 14.38 3.43
N ASN A 198 2.18 15.13 3.53
CA ASN A 198 1.13 15.23 2.50
C ASN A 198 0.80 16.67 2.05
N LEU A 199 1.53 17.67 2.52
CA LEU A 199 1.48 19.07 2.04
C LEU A 199 2.67 19.36 1.12
N GLN A 200 2.42 19.92 -0.07
CA GLN A 200 3.44 20.25 -1.07
C GLN A 200 3.24 21.67 -1.60
N ILE A 201 4.33 22.38 -1.87
CA ILE A 201 4.31 23.69 -2.54
C ILE A 201 4.79 23.47 -3.96
N VAL A 202 4.03 23.97 -4.94
CA VAL A 202 4.32 23.78 -6.37
C VAL A 202 4.34 25.12 -7.11
N THR A 203 5.40 25.34 -7.89
CA THR A 203 5.65 26.57 -8.66
C THR A 203 5.56 26.36 -10.17
N SER A 204 5.31 25.12 -10.64
CA SER A 204 5.18 24.78 -12.06
C SER A 204 3.91 23.97 -12.32
N ALA A 205 3.19 24.31 -13.40
CA ALA A 205 2.03 23.55 -13.86
C ALA A 205 2.36 22.07 -14.15
N SER A 206 3.58 21.78 -14.61
CA SER A 206 4.06 20.42 -14.91
C SER A 206 4.14 19.56 -13.65
N SER A 207 4.71 20.10 -12.57
CA SER A 207 4.77 19.43 -11.27
C SER A 207 3.38 19.23 -10.68
N LEU A 208 2.49 20.23 -10.84
CA LEU A 208 1.11 20.11 -10.39
C LEU A 208 0.36 19.00 -11.15
N ARG A 209 0.52 18.93 -12.48
CA ARG A 209 -0.03 17.86 -13.31
C ARG A 209 0.50 16.49 -12.88
N SER A 210 1.78 16.37 -12.59
CA SER A 210 2.39 15.13 -12.08
C SER A 210 1.76 14.71 -10.74
N THR A 211 1.55 15.64 -9.81
CA THR A 211 0.88 15.35 -8.53
C THR A 211 -0.59 14.95 -8.74
N ILE A 212 -1.32 15.65 -9.63
CA ILE A 212 -2.71 15.36 -9.98
C ILE A 212 -2.85 13.96 -10.64
N VAL A 213 -1.87 13.53 -11.43
CA VAL A 213 -1.87 12.21 -12.09
C VAL A 213 -1.43 11.09 -11.13
N SER A 214 -0.44 11.36 -10.28
CA SER A 214 0.14 10.35 -9.37
C SER A 214 -0.67 10.09 -8.10
N SER A 215 -1.63 10.97 -7.77
CA SER A 215 -2.44 10.85 -6.55
C SER A 215 -3.95 10.89 -6.87
N PRO A 216 -4.76 9.98 -6.29
CA PRO A 216 -6.19 9.92 -6.56
C PRO A 216 -6.98 11.11 -6.00
N SER A 217 -6.53 11.70 -4.89
CA SER A 217 -7.12 12.89 -4.25
C SER A 217 -6.10 14.01 -4.12
N VAL A 218 -6.35 15.13 -4.79
CA VAL A 218 -5.50 16.32 -4.73
C VAL A 218 -6.35 17.56 -4.55
N ILE A 219 -5.99 18.40 -3.58
CA ILE A 219 -6.61 19.70 -3.35
C ILE A 219 -5.57 20.77 -3.57
N VAL A 220 -5.90 21.74 -4.41
CA VAL A 220 -5.00 22.80 -4.83
C VAL A 220 -5.53 24.12 -4.33
N LEU A 221 -4.78 24.80 -3.49
CA LEU A 221 -5.04 26.18 -3.09
C LEU A 221 -4.15 27.10 -3.91
N TYR A 222 -4.78 27.89 -4.77
CA TYR A 222 -4.17 28.94 -5.58
C TYR A 222 -4.32 30.29 -4.87
N THR A 223 -3.22 31.01 -4.69
CA THR A 223 -3.20 32.31 -4.00
C THR A 223 -2.53 33.40 -4.82
N HIS A 224 -3.13 34.59 -4.91
CA HIS A 224 -2.55 35.74 -5.60
C HIS A 224 -1.74 36.63 -4.63
N PRO A 225 -0.59 37.21 -5.04
CA PRO A 225 0.27 38.04 -4.18
C PRO A 225 -0.37 39.32 -3.61
N SER A 226 -1.53 39.75 -4.12
CA SER A 226 -2.29 40.92 -3.63
C SER A 226 -3.43 40.58 -2.64
N SER A 227 -3.50 39.31 -2.20
CA SER A 227 -4.46 38.84 -1.19
C SER A 227 -4.05 39.25 0.23
N ALA A 228 -4.74 40.23 0.81
CA ALA A 228 -4.65 40.53 2.25
C ALA A 228 -5.28 39.45 3.16
N SER A 229 -5.95 38.44 2.56
CA SER A 229 -6.59 37.29 3.23
C SER A 229 -5.60 36.16 3.59
N LEU A 230 -4.32 36.31 3.17
CA LEU A 230 -3.24 35.32 3.17
C LEU A 230 -3.06 34.45 4.41
N ASN A 231 -3.60 34.84 5.57
CA ASN A 231 -3.38 34.16 6.84
C ASN A 231 -4.50 33.23 7.30
N ALA A 232 -5.76 33.41 6.92
CA ALA A 232 -6.85 32.61 7.51
C ALA A 232 -7.03 31.27 6.76
N THR A 233 -7.36 31.33 5.47
CA THR A 233 -7.60 30.15 4.64
C THR A 233 -6.35 29.30 4.47
N LYS A 234 -5.17 29.91 4.29
CA LYS A 234 -3.89 29.20 4.22
C LYS A 234 -3.59 28.44 5.52
N LYS A 235 -3.76 29.07 6.69
CA LYS A 235 -3.58 28.39 7.98
C LYS A 235 -4.57 27.25 8.19
N THR A 236 -5.83 27.41 7.76
CA THR A 236 -6.82 26.33 7.81
C THR A 236 -6.45 25.21 6.83
N PHE A 237 -5.97 25.52 5.63
CA PHE A 237 -5.52 24.54 4.64
C PHE A 237 -4.33 23.72 5.16
N GLU A 238 -3.33 24.39 5.73
CA GLU A 238 -2.17 23.77 6.35
C GLU A 238 -2.54 22.94 7.59
N SER A 239 -3.50 23.41 8.41
CA SER A 239 -3.94 22.66 9.60
C SER A 239 -4.80 21.44 9.28
N LEU A 240 -5.52 21.46 8.14
CA LEU A 240 -6.33 20.33 7.68
C LEU A 240 -5.49 19.27 6.94
N ALA A 241 -4.35 19.63 6.35
CA ALA A 241 -3.46 18.67 5.68
C ALA A 241 -3.15 17.43 6.56
N PRO A 242 -2.66 17.55 7.80
CA PRO A 242 -2.39 16.37 8.64
C PRO A 242 -3.65 15.58 9.04
N LYS A 243 -4.85 16.17 8.97
CA LYS A 243 -6.12 15.49 9.28
C LYS A 243 -6.56 14.53 8.17
N TYR A 244 -6.19 14.81 6.92
CA TYR A 244 -6.62 14.07 5.73
C TYR A 244 -5.43 13.43 5.01
N ALA A 245 -4.85 12.39 5.62
CA ALA A 245 -3.60 11.76 5.15
C ALA A 245 -3.69 11.14 3.74
N ARG A 246 -4.90 10.76 3.29
CA ARG A 246 -5.16 10.17 1.95
C ARG A 246 -5.23 11.22 0.84
N THR A 247 -5.32 12.49 1.20
CA THR A 247 -5.47 13.62 0.28
C THR A 247 -4.17 14.41 0.24
N LYS A 248 -3.68 14.72 -0.97
CA LYS A 248 -2.53 15.60 -1.16
C LYS A 248 -2.97 17.05 -1.18
N PHE A 249 -2.33 17.86 -0.34
CA PHE A 249 -2.57 19.30 -0.27
C PHE A 249 -1.47 19.99 -1.06
N VAL A 250 -1.85 20.76 -2.07
CA VAL A 250 -0.91 21.47 -2.93
C VAL A 250 -1.16 22.97 -2.85
N LEU A 251 -0.14 23.73 -2.48
CA LEU A 251 -0.17 25.18 -2.48
C LEU A 251 0.50 25.69 -3.74
N VAL A 252 -0.22 26.50 -4.52
CA VAL A 252 0.31 27.16 -5.72
C VAL A 252 0.51 28.64 -5.39
N GLU A 253 1.77 29.05 -5.34
CA GLU A 253 2.17 30.42 -5.08
C GLU A 253 2.69 31.05 -6.38
N THR A 254 1.89 31.94 -6.98
CA THR A 254 2.14 32.44 -8.34
C THR A 254 3.22 33.50 -8.48
N HIS A 255 3.76 34.02 -7.37
CA HIS A 255 4.95 34.88 -7.43
C HIS A 255 6.22 34.11 -7.88
N LEU A 256 6.12 32.79 -8.06
CA LEU A 256 7.21 31.88 -8.45
C LEU A 256 6.96 31.12 -9.76
N ALA A 257 5.77 31.24 -10.37
CA ALA A 257 5.37 30.50 -11.57
C ALA A 257 5.60 31.31 -12.86
N HIS A 258 6.16 30.67 -13.89
CA HIS A 258 6.79 31.34 -15.04
C HIS A 258 5.84 31.91 -16.12
N GLY A 259 4.55 31.52 -16.15
CA GLY A 259 3.62 31.95 -17.22
C GLY A 259 2.44 32.80 -16.78
N GLY A 260 2.46 33.35 -15.55
CA GLY A 260 1.28 33.97 -14.94
C GLY A 260 0.16 32.95 -14.70
N ALA A 261 -1.06 33.41 -14.37
CA ALA A 261 -2.18 32.51 -14.05
C ALA A 261 -2.66 31.66 -15.26
N GLY A 262 -2.24 31.98 -16.48
CA GLY A 262 -2.66 31.32 -17.72
C GLY A 262 -2.23 29.85 -17.84
N GLU A 263 -1.08 29.46 -17.27
CA GLU A 263 -0.57 28.07 -17.31
C GLU A 263 -1.41 27.06 -16.52
N PHE A 264 -2.23 27.58 -15.61
CA PHE A 264 -3.11 26.79 -14.74
C PHE A 264 -4.58 26.89 -15.17
N ALA A 265 -4.88 27.68 -16.20
CA ALA A 265 -6.24 27.94 -16.66
C ALA A 265 -6.93 26.68 -17.20
N ASP A 266 -6.17 25.79 -17.85
CA ASP A 266 -6.61 24.48 -18.34
C ASP A 266 -6.94 23.50 -17.19
N LEU A 267 -6.36 23.71 -16.02
CA LEU A 267 -6.64 22.95 -14.79
C LEU A 267 -7.85 23.50 -14.01
N GLY A 268 -8.54 24.51 -14.54
CA GLY A 268 -9.71 25.14 -13.92
C GLY A 268 -9.38 26.13 -12.80
N LEU A 269 -8.12 26.54 -12.69
CA LEU A 269 -7.65 27.61 -11.81
C LEU A 269 -7.73 28.92 -12.62
N LYS A 270 -8.83 29.66 -12.46
CA LYS A 270 -9.07 30.89 -13.23
C LYS A 270 -8.46 32.11 -12.54
N GLU A 271 -7.91 32.99 -13.36
CA GLU A 271 -7.60 34.37 -13.01
C GLU A 271 -8.89 35.19 -13.16
N ASN A 272 -9.48 35.60 -12.04
CA ASN A 272 -10.54 36.60 -12.07
C ASN A 272 -10.00 37.78 -11.26
N GLU A 273 -9.88 38.96 -11.85
CA GLU A 273 -9.34 40.16 -11.18
C GLU A 273 -10.10 40.52 -9.88
N LYS A 274 -11.29 39.96 -9.67
CA LYS A 274 -12.11 40.10 -8.45
C LYS A 274 -11.87 39.01 -7.40
N GLU A 275 -11.29 37.87 -7.75
CA GLU A 275 -11.19 36.67 -6.92
C GLU A 275 -9.72 36.40 -6.60
N LYS A 276 -9.32 36.67 -5.34
CA LYS A 276 -7.91 36.71 -4.94
C LYS A 276 -7.30 35.34 -4.61
N GLU A 277 -8.14 34.32 -4.45
CA GLU A 277 -7.78 32.95 -4.09
C GLU A 277 -8.73 31.99 -4.82
N THR A 278 -8.22 30.85 -5.27
CA THR A 278 -9.02 29.81 -5.93
C THR A 278 -8.67 28.46 -5.34
N LEU A 279 -9.68 27.68 -4.97
CA LEU A 279 -9.50 26.34 -4.44
C LEU A 279 -10.06 25.34 -5.44
N ALA A 280 -9.21 24.46 -5.96
CA ALA A 280 -9.60 23.42 -6.90
C ALA A 280 -9.44 22.04 -6.27
N PHE A 281 -10.43 21.19 -6.55
CA PHE A 281 -10.51 19.82 -6.06
C PHE A 281 -10.37 18.89 -7.25
N PHE A 282 -9.40 17.99 -7.18
CA PHE A 282 -9.09 17.01 -8.22
C PHE A 282 -9.36 15.60 -7.72
N ALA A 283 -10.05 14.84 -8.57
CA ALA A 283 -10.37 13.45 -8.34
C ALA A 283 -9.90 12.60 -9.52
N ARG A 284 -9.01 11.63 -9.27
CA ARG A 284 -8.43 10.72 -10.28
C ARG A 284 -7.98 11.46 -11.54
N GLY A 285 -7.17 12.51 -11.36
CA GLY A 285 -6.62 13.31 -12.45
C GLY A 285 -7.54 14.38 -13.05
N ARG A 286 -8.82 14.49 -12.63
CA ARG A 286 -9.79 15.45 -13.20
C ARG A 286 -10.24 16.50 -12.18
N CYS A 287 -10.31 17.76 -12.59
CA CYS A 287 -10.87 18.84 -11.78
C CYS A 287 -12.39 18.64 -11.64
N VAL A 288 -12.87 18.35 -10.43
CA VAL A 288 -14.29 18.10 -10.16
C VAL A 288 -15.02 19.32 -9.60
N LYS A 289 -14.28 20.26 -9.01
CA LYS A 289 -14.84 21.50 -8.46
C LYS A 289 -13.75 22.56 -8.34
N SER A 290 -14.11 23.80 -8.66
CA SER A 290 -13.27 24.98 -8.43
C SER A 290 -14.11 26.03 -7.71
N LEU A 291 -13.58 26.61 -6.64
CA LEU A 291 -14.25 27.58 -5.78
C LEU A 291 -13.42 28.86 -5.70
N PRO A 292 -13.95 30.00 -6.15
CA PRO A 292 -13.30 31.28 -5.95
C PRO A 292 -13.53 31.80 -4.53
N SER A 293 -12.48 32.38 -3.93
CA SER A 293 -12.48 33.02 -2.61
C SER A 293 -13.12 32.17 -1.50
N PRO A 294 -12.58 30.98 -1.20
CA PRO A 294 -13.18 30.04 -0.26
C PRO A 294 -13.20 30.60 1.18
N SER A 295 -14.32 30.39 1.89
CA SER A 295 -14.35 30.60 3.34
C SER A 295 -13.67 29.44 4.08
N PRO A 296 -13.04 29.66 5.25
CA PRO A 296 -12.44 28.58 6.04
C PRO A 296 -13.42 27.46 6.42
N SER A 297 -14.70 27.80 6.65
CA SER A 297 -15.76 26.83 6.96
C SER A 297 -16.22 25.99 5.76
N ASP A 298 -16.09 26.53 4.54
CA ASP A 298 -16.45 25.79 3.33
C ASP A 298 -15.37 24.78 2.95
N LEU A 299 -14.10 25.05 3.28
CA LEU A 299 -12.97 24.19 2.97
C LEU A 299 -13.14 22.78 3.56
N GLU A 300 -13.44 22.67 4.86
CA GLU A 300 -13.59 21.38 5.52
C GLU A 300 -14.78 20.58 4.98
N ASN A 301 -15.95 21.20 4.83
CA ASN A 301 -17.13 20.56 4.24
C ASN A 301 -16.89 20.05 2.82
N LYS A 302 -16.06 20.76 2.04
CA LYS A 302 -15.75 20.38 0.66
C LYS A 302 -14.65 19.33 0.57
N ILE A 303 -13.73 19.28 1.53
CA ILE A 303 -12.79 18.15 1.68
C ILE A 303 -13.58 16.88 1.97
N VAL A 304 -14.51 16.91 2.94
CA VAL A 304 -15.38 15.76 3.25
C VAL A 304 -16.18 15.33 2.01
N TRP A 305 -16.75 16.27 1.26
CA TRP A 305 -17.44 15.99 -0.01
C TRP A 305 -16.51 15.38 -1.08
N LEU A 306 -15.25 15.82 -1.16
CA LEU A 306 -14.28 15.27 -2.12
C LEU A 306 -13.92 13.82 -1.73
N GLU A 307 -13.69 13.57 -0.43
CA GLU A 307 -13.42 12.21 0.06
C GLU A 307 -14.63 11.29 -0.20
N ASP A 308 -15.85 11.74 0.10
CA ASP A 308 -17.10 11.02 -0.22
C ASP A 308 -17.43 10.97 -1.73
N ARG A 309 -16.62 11.57 -2.60
CA ARG A 309 -16.79 11.44 -4.07
C ARG A 309 -15.72 10.55 -4.68
N LEU A 310 -14.50 10.60 -4.14
CA LEU A 310 -13.37 9.78 -4.57
C LEU A 310 -13.43 8.38 -3.99
N TRP A 311 -13.90 8.32 -2.77
CA TRP A 311 -14.24 7.12 -2.05
C TRP A 311 -15.73 7.23 -1.72
N PRO A 312 -16.60 7.22 -2.75
CA PRO A 312 -18.01 7.34 -2.51
C PRO A 312 -18.46 6.26 -1.58
N SER A 313 -19.30 6.68 -0.64
CA SER A 313 -20.28 5.79 -0.05
C SER A 313 -20.96 5.10 -1.24
N HIS A 314 -20.56 3.86 -1.52
CA HIS A 314 -20.93 2.99 -2.64
C HIS A 314 -22.40 3.17 -3.08
N PRO A 315 -22.85 2.78 -4.31
CA PRO A 315 -24.28 2.81 -4.67
C PRO A 315 -25.22 2.25 -3.58
N HIS A 316 -24.73 1.27 -2.82
CA HIS A 316 -25.38 0.66 -1.66
C HIS A 316 -25.57 1.57 -0.44
N ALA A 317 -24.86 2.69 -0.31
CA ALA A 317 -25.07 3.69 0.73
C ALA A 317 -26.34 4.53 0.51
N ALA A 318 -26.84 4.59 -0.73
CA ALA A 318 -28.15 5.18 -1.04
C ALA A 318 -29.30 4.19 -0.76
N VAL A 319 -29.00 2.89 -0.70
CA VAL A 319 -29.93 1.85 -0.29
C VAL A 319 -29.91 1.83 1.24
N GLY A 320 -31.05 2.01 1.91
CA GLY A 320 -31.11 1.96 3.38
C GLY A 320 -30.77 0.57 3.93
N LEU A 321 -29.47 0.32 4.16
CA LEU A 321 -28.88 -0.97 4.54
C LEU A 321 -28.33 -0.93 5.98
N THR A 322 -29.18 -0.55 6.91
CA THR A 322 -28.81 -0.34 8.32
C THR A 322 -28.33 -1.62 9.02
N HIS A 323 -28.89 -2.77 8.68
CA HIS A 323 -28.50 -4.05 9.28
C HIS A 323 -27.17 -4.55 8.72
N LEU A 324 -26.90 -4.38 7.42
CA LEU A 324 -25.60 -4.70 6.80
C LEU A 324 -24.50 -3.78 7.32
N ASP A 325 -24.73 -2.47 7.41
CA ASP A 325 -23.76 -1.53 7.98
C ASP A 325 -23.42 -1.89 9.44
N ALA A 326 -24.45 -2.20 10.24
CA ALA A 326 -24.26 -2.68 11.61
C ALA A 326 -23.55 -4.04 11.68
N LEU A 327 -23.82 -4.96 10.74
CA LEU A 327 -23.13 -6.25 10.65
C LEU A 327 -21.63 -6.05 10.38
N VAL A 328 -21.27 -5.27 9.36
CA VAL A 328 -19.87 -5.00 9.00
C VAL A 328 -19.15 -4.27 10.13
N SER A 329 -19.80 -3.28 10.74
CA SER A 329 -19.25 -2.55 11.89
C SER A 329 -18.98 -3.45 13.11
N ARG A 330 -19.82 -4.46 13.36
CA ARG A 330 -19.62 -5.47 14.40
C ARG A 330 -18.51 -6.46 14.02
N ALA A 331 -18.49 -6.92 12.78
CA ALA A 331 -17.47 -7.86 12.29
C ALA A 331 -16.04 -7.29 12.39
N ARG A 332 -15.87 -5.98 12.16
CA ARG A 332 -14.58 -5.28 12.38
C ARG A 332 -14.06 -5.37 13.83
N LYS A 333 -14.98 -5.47 14.80
CA LYS A 333 -14.65 -5.68 16.22
C LYS A 333 -14.49 -7.17 16.58
N GLY A 334 -14.64 -8.07 15.61
CA GLY A 334 -14.64 -9.51 15.79
C GLY A 334 -15.97 -10.07 16.32
N GLU A 335 -17.01 -9.26 16.45
CA GLU A 335 -18.31 -9.71 16.91
C GLU A 335 -18.99 -10.55 15.81
N GLY A 336 -19.53 -11.72 16.19
CA GLY A 336 -20.15 -12.66 15.24
C GLY A 336 -19.16 -13.53 14.47
N MET A 337 -17.85 -13.31 14.61
CA MET A 337 -16.82 -14.21 14.06
C MET A 337 -16.52 -15.32 15.08
N VAL A 338 -16.62 -16.57 14.64
CA VAL A 338 -16.44 -17.73 15.52
C VAL A 338 -14.95 -18.06 15.67
N THR A 339 -14.52 -18.25 16.92
CA THR A 339 -13.15 -18.67 17.23
C THR A 339 -13.15 -20.01 17.93
N TRP A 340 -12.15 -20.83 17.63
CA TRP A 340 -12.04 -22.21 18.07
C TRP A 340 -10.95 -22.35 19.11
N LYS A 341 -11.33 -22.22 20.38
CA LYS A 341 -10.43 -22.27 21.54
C LYS A 341 -10.46 -23.60 22.31
N GLY A 342 -11.35 -24.53 21.91
CA GLY A 342 -11.49 -25.83 22.57
C GLY A 342 -10.16 -26.59 22.61
N MET A 343 -9.79 -27.09 23.79
CA MET A 343 -8.49 -27.72 24.03
C MET A 343 -8.63 -29.25 24.08
N PRO A 344 -7.93 -30.00 23.21
CA PRO A 344 -7.91 -31.47 23.27
C PRO A 344 -7.08 -31.94 24.47
N LYS A 345 -7.22 -33.23 24.82
CA LYS A 345 -6.37 -33.85 25.83
C LYS A 345 -4.92 -33.88 25.34
N ARG A 346 -3.99 -33.27 26.10
CA ARG A 346 -2.57 -33.14 25.74
C ARG A 346 -1.95 -34.46 25.30
N GLU A 347 -2.00 -35.47 26.15
CA GLU A 347 -1.40 -36.78 25.89
C GLU A 347 -1.98 -37.43 24.63
N GLY A 348 -3.29 -37.23 24.39
CA GLY A 348 -3.96 -37.75 23.20
C GLY A 348 -3.49 -37.08 21.92
N LEU A 349 -3.34 -35.74 21.94
CA LEU A 349 -2.82 -34.97 20.80
C LEU A 349 -1.34 -35.31 20.55
N GLU A 350 -0.53 -35.29 21.61
CA GLU A 350 0.91 -35.55 21.53
C GLU A 350 1.19 -36.94 20.94
N ARG A 351 0.52 -37.98 21.45
CA ARG A 351 0.67 -39.35 20.94
C ARG A 351 0.27 -39.44 19.47
N LYS A 352 -0.89 -38.91 19.09
CA LYS A 352 -1.34 -38.95 17.69
C LYS A 352 -0.38 -38.20 16.78
N LEU A 353 0.04 -36.99 17.15
CA LEU A 353 0.95 -36.19 16.36
C LEU A 353 2.34 -36.83 16.22
N VAL A 354 2.97 -37.19 17.33
CA VAL A 354 4.37 -37.61 17.36
C VAL A 354 4.54 -39.06 16.90
N GLU A 355 3.64 -39.96 17.32
CA GLU A 355 3.77 -41.39 16.99
C GLU A 355 3.08 -41.74 15.66
N GLU A 356 1.86 -41.25 15.42
CA GLU A 356 1.08 -41.63 14.24
C GLU A 356 1.39 -40.71 13.05
N VAL A 357 1.21 -39.38 13.18
CA VAL A 357 1.38 -38.43 12.07
C VAL A 357 2.84 -38.35 11.61
N VAL A 358 3.76 -38.02 12.51
CA VAL A 358 5.19 -37.91 12.17
C VAL A 358 5.79 -39.29 11.85
N GLY A 359 5.31 -40.35 12.51
CA GLY A 359 5.74 -41.72 12.22
C GLY A 359 5.41 -42.15 10.79
N ALA A 360 4.22 -41.81 10.29
CA ALA A 360 3.81 -42.08 8.91
C ALA A 360 4.49 -41.15 7.89
N ALA A 361 4.74 -39.89 8.25
CA ALA A 361 5.28 -38.89 7.33
C ALA A 361 6.72 -39.19 6.89
N PHE A 362 7.61 -39.60 7.81
CA PHE A 362 9.04 -39.73 7.53
C PHE A 362 9.48 -41.18 7.57
N GLY A 363 10.09 -41.69 6.50
CA GLY A 363 10.63 -43.06 6.43
C GLY A 363 12.00 -43.22 7.10
N GLU A 364 12.84 -42.18 7.02
CA GLU A 364 14.20 -42.16 7.58
C GLU A 364 14.16 -41.95 9.11
N GLU A 365 14.75 -42.88 9.86
CA GLU A 365 14.73 -42.89 11.32
C GLU A 365 15.32 -41.61 11.95
N GLY A 366 16.45 -41.13 11.42
CA GLY A 366 17.11 -39.92 11.93
C GLY A 366 16.26 -38.65 11.78
N ARG A 367 15.72 -38.42 10.57
CA ARG A 367 14.82 -37.29 10.30
C ARG A 367 13.53 -37.41 11.11
N ARG A 368 12.93 -38.61 11.16
CA ARG A 368 11.71 -38.88 11.94
C ARG A 368 11.89 -38.50 13.40
N GLU A 369 12.95 -38.96 14.05
CA GLU A 369 13.17 -38.70 15.48
C GLU A 369 13.47 -37.22 15.75
N GLN A 370 14.16 -36.55 14.83
CA GLN A 370 14.34 -35.10 14.88
C GLN A 370 13.00 -34.35 14.83
N VAL A 371 12.11 -34.69 13.89
CA VAL A 371 10.77 -34.06 13.79
C VAL A 371 9.94 -34.35 15.03
N ARG A 372 10.00 -35.59 15.54
CA ARG A 372 9.30 -35.98 16.78
C ARG A 372 9.73 -35.13 17.97
N ALA A 373 11.03 -34.91 18.15
CA ALA A 373 11.54 -34.07 19.21
C ALA A 373 11.02 -32.62 19.09
N VAL A 374 11.06 -32.05 17.88
CA VAL A 374 10.53 -30.69 17.61
C VAL A 374 9.03 -30.60 17.89
N MET A 375 8.24 -31.56 17.42
CA MET A 375 6.79 -31.55 17.62
C MET A 375 6.40 -31.78 19.08
N ARG A 376 7.13 -32.64 19.82
CA ARG A 376 6.91 -32.86 21.25
C ARG A 376 7.19 -31.58 22.06
N ASP A 377 8.29 -30.89 21.76
CA ASP A 377 8.57 -29.58 22.35
C ASP A 377 7.49 -28.54 22.03
N ALA A 378 7.07 -28.47 20.75
CA ALA A 378 6.01 -27.56 20.31
C ALA A 378 4.69 -27.82 21.04
N VAL A 379 4.27 -29.08 21.19
CA VAL A 379 3.09 -29.45 22.00
C VAL A 379 3.23 -28.92 23.43
N GLY A 380 4.38 -29.16 24.07
CA GLY A 380 4.65 -28.66 25.42
C GLY A 380 4.52 -27.14 25.54
N ARG A 381 5.12 -26.39 24.61
CA ARG A 381 5.08 -24.92 24.58
C ARG A 381 3.68 -24.38 24.32
N VAL A 382 2.99 -24.88 23.30
CA VAL A 382 1.63 -24.44 22.93
C VAL A 382 0.66 -24.70 24.09
N PHE A 383 0.70 -25.89 24.70
CA PHE A 383 -0.19 -26.21 25.82
C PHE A 383 0.07 -25.34 27.05
N LYS A 384 1.34 -25.10 27.38
CA LYS A 384 1.73 -24.23 28.48
C LYS A 384 1.25 -22.79 28.24
N ALA A 385 1.41 -22.29 27.01
CA ALA A 385 0.99 -20.93 26.64
C ALA A 385 -0.53 -20.77 26.74
N VAL A 386 -1.30 -21.71 26.16
CA VAL A 386 -2.77 -21.69 26.20
C VAL A 386 -3.30 -21.80 27.63
N GLN A 387 -2.72 -22.66 28.47
CA GLN A 387 -3.06 -22.75 29.90
C GLN A 387 -2.71 -21.48 30.68
N GLY A 388 -1.62 -20.81 30.29
CA GLY A 388 -1.19 -19.54 30.85
C GLY A 388 -1.95 -18.32 30.32
N GLY A 389 -2.88 -18.50 29.37
CA GLY A 389 -3.62 -17.40 28.76
C GLY A 389 -2.78 -16.46 27.88
N MET A 390 -1.60 -16.90 27.43
CA MET A 390 -0.73 -16.12 26.57
C MET A 390 -0.58 -16.80 25.20
N GLY A 391 -0.47 -16.01 24.13
CA GLY A 391 -0.11 -16.51 22.81
C GLY A 391 1.30 -17.11 22.79
N VAL A 392 1.58 -17.93 21.77
CA VAL A 392 2.86 -18.63 21.60
C VAL A 392 3.46 -18.29 20.24
N GLU A 393 4.75 -17.98 20.22
CA GLU A 393 5.49 -17.86 18.97
C GLU A 393 6.08 -19.21 18.55
N LEU A 394 5.89 -19.55 17.28
CA LEU A 394 6.46 -20.75 16.66
C LEU A 394 7.73 -20.37 15.90
N ASP A 395 8.79 -21.13 16.13
CA ASP A 395 10.09 -20.94 15.49
C ASP A 395 10.18 -21.66 14.13
N GLU A 396 11.25 -21.40 13.39
CA GLU A 396 11.47 -21.93 12.03
C GLU A 396 11.51 -23.46 11.99
N ARG A 397 11.96 -24.12 13.07
CA ARG A 397 12.04 -25.58 13.13
C ARG A 397 10.65 -26.19 13.21
N VAL A 398 9.75 -25.58 14.00
CA VAL A 398 8.35 -26.02 14.10
C VAL A 398 7.64 -25.82 12.77
N TRP A 399 7.80 -24.65 12.14
CA TRP A 399 7.18 -24.37 10.84
C TRP A 399 7.65 -25.31 9.73
N SER A 400 8.96 -25.51 9.60
CA SER A 400 9.53 -26.41 8.60
C SER A 400 9.07 -27.84 8.80
N ALA A 401 9.10 -28.33 10.06
CA ALA A 401 8.60 -29.65 10.39
C ALA A 401 7.10 -29.82 10.11
N ALA A 402 6.27 -28.80 10.36
CA ALA A 402 4.84 -28.84 10.06
C ALA A 402 4.58 -28.91 8.55
N ILE A 403 5.20 -28.02 7.77
CA ILE A 403 5.02 -27.96 6.31
C ILE A 403 5.50 -29.25 5.66
N GLU A 404 6.70 -29.73 6.00
CA GLU A 404 7.24 -30.99 5.47
C GLU A 404 6.34 -32.18 5.83
N THR A 405 5.72 -32.18 7.01
CA THR A 405 4.79 -33.26 7.41
C THR A 405 3.53 -33.24 6.53
N VAL A 406 2.95 -32.08 6.25
CA VAL A 406 1.78 -31.95 5.35
C VAL A 406 2.14 -32.41 3.93
N GLU A 407 3.26 -31.94 3.39
CA GLU A 407 3.74 -32.30 2.06
C GLU A 407 4.03 -33.82 1.96
N ALA A 408 4.72 -34.38 2.95
CA ALA A 408 5.08 -35.81 2.95
C ALA A 408 3.86 -36.72 3.05
N LEU A 409 2.83 -36.35 3.81
CA LEU A 409 1.59 -37.11 3.91
C LEU A 409 0.64 -36.89 2.73
N SER A 410 0.86 -35.85 1.92
CA SER A 410 0.10 -35.63 0.68
C SER A 410 0.52 -36.55 -0.46
N ALA A 411 1.56 -37.38 -0.26
CA ALA A 411 1.92 -38.44 -1.19
C ALA A 411 0.90 -39.58 -1.20
N THR A 412 0.60 -40.11 -2.40
CA THR A 412 -0.45 -41.12 -2.65
C THR A 412 -0.32 -42.40 -1.81
N GLU A 413 0.88 -42.77 -1.39
CA GLU A 413 1.13 -43.97 -0.57
C GLU A 413 0.73 -43.82 0.91
N LYS A 414 0.38 -42.61 1.36
CA LYS A 414 0.17 -42.27 2.79
C LYS A 414 -1.20 -41.66 3.08
N LEU A 415 -2.19 -41.98 2.26
CA LEU A 415 -3.55 -41.42 2.38
C LEU A 415 -4.26 -41.81 3.68
N ASP A 416 -3.94 -42.96 4.27
CA ASP A 416 -4.57 -43.43 5.51
C ASP A 416 -4.16 -42.64 6.77
N ALA A 417 -3.02 -41.93 6.72
CA ALA A 417 -2.51 -41.19 7.86
C ALA A 417 -3.24 -39.85 8.04
N ALA A 418 -3.73 -39.56 9.24
CA ALA A 418 -4.48 -38.33 9.52
C ALA A 418 -3.58 -37.09 9.66
N LEU A 419 -4.03 -35.93 9.18
CA LEU A 419 -3.31 -34.65 9.33
C LEU A 419 -3.82 -33.80 10.49
N PHE A 420 -5.09 -33.99 10.90
CA PHE A 420 -5.74 -33.13 11.87
C PHE A 420 -4.98 -32.95 13.19
N PRO A 421 -4.20 -33.90 13.76
CA PRO A 421 -3.48 -33.64 15.01
C PRO A 421 -2.42 -32.54 14.88
N LEU A 422 -1.76 -32.44 13.72
CA LEU A 422 -0.82 -31.37 13.42
C LEU A 422 -1.56 -30.03 13.24
N ILE A 423 -2.63 -30.05 12.46
CA ILE A 423 -3.44 -28.86 12.19
C ILE A 423 -4.09 -28.34 13.48
N ASP A 424 -4.51 -29.24 14.38
CA ASP A 424 -5.11 -28.91 15.67
C ASP A 424 -4.10 -28.29 16.65
N LEU A 425 -2.82 -28.72 16.60
CA LEU A 425 -1.75 -28.05 17.34
C LEU A 425 -1.56 -26.60 16.84
N LEU A 426 -1.53 -26.39 15.52
CA LEU A 426 -1.41 -25.07 14.93
C LEU A 426 -2.64 -24.20 15.24
N ARG A 427 -3.86 -24.76 15.15
CA ARG A 427 -5.09 -24.08 15.55
C ARG A 427 -5.01 -23.58 16.99
N LEU A 428 -4.49 -24.39 17.91
CA LEU A 428 -4.29 -24.00 19.30
C LEU A 428 -3.25 -22.89 19.44
N ALA A 429 -2.15 -22.94 18.69
CA ALA A 429 -1.14 -21.89 18.70
C ALA A 429 -1.71 -20.51 18.33
N PHE A 430 -2.69 -20.48 17.42
CA PHE A 430 -3.41 -19.27 16.99
C PHE A 430 -4.75 -19.05 17.70
N SER A 431 -5.03 -19.75 18.80
CA SER A 431 -6.30 -19.61 19.54
C SER A 431 -6.32 -18.46 20.56
N LEU A 432 -5.16 -17.85 20.81
CA LEU A 432 -4.95 -16.73 21.73
C LEU A 432 -4.10 -15.64 21.08
N PRO A 433 -4.27 -14.38 21.50
CA PRO A 433 -3.52 -13.28 20.93
C PRO A 433 -2.03 -13.34 21.28
N THR A 434 -1.18 -13.03 20.30
CA THR A 434 0.26 -12.83 20.52
C THR A 434 0.58 -11.34 20.57
N ALA A 435 1.55 -10.94 21.40
CA ALA A 435 1.96 -9.54 21.54
C ALA A 435 2.60 -8.98 20.25
N SER A 436 3.28 -9.85 19.51
CA SER A 436 3.86 -9.58 18.19
C SER A 436 3.69 -10.80 17.29
N VAL A 437 3.82 -10.60 15.98
CA VAL A 437 3.88 -11.69 15.01
C VAL A 437 5.28 -11.77 14.45
N SER A 438 5.92 -12.93 14.60
CA SER A 438 7.30 -13.12 14.19
C SER A 438 7.44 -13.10 12.65
N PRO A 439 8.56 -12.59 12.09
CA PRO A 439 8.81 -12.62 10.66
C PRO A 439 8.78 -14.05 10.07
N VAL A 440 9.23 -15.03 10.86
CA VAL A 440 9.19 -16.45 10.49
C VAL A 440 7.75 -16.93 10.28
N THR A 441 6.82 -16.51 11.16
CA THR A 441 5.40 -16.84 11.02
C THR A 441 4.80 -16.22 9.75
N LEU A 442 5.09 -14.94 9.50
CA LEU A 442 4.62 -14.24 8.30
C LEU A 442 5.15 -14.86 7.00
N ALA A 443 6.37 -15.39 7.01
CA ALA A 443 6.95 -16.09 5.87
C ALA A 443 6.43 -17.52 5.68
N SER A 444 6.08 -18.21 6.78
CA SER A 444 5.73 -19.64 6.76
C SER A 444 4.24 -19.90 6.53
N LEU A 445 3.35 -19.01 6.99
CA LEU A 445 1.89 -19.17 6.86
C LEU A 445 1.42 -19.42 5.41
N PRO A 446 1.84 -18.65 4.40
CA PRO A 446 1.41 -18.87 3.00
C PRO A 446 1.82 -20.26 2.49
N ARG A 447 3.02 -20.71 2.84
CA ARG A 447 3.53 -22.04 2.46
C ARG A 447 2.68 -23.14 3.09
N LEU A 448 2.35 -23.00 4.37
CA LEU A 448 1.45 -23.94 5.05
C LEU A 448 0.06 -23.95 4.40
N LEU A 449 -0.53 -22.78 4.14
CA LEU A 449 -1.87 -22.68 3.55
C LEU A 449 -1.90 -23.27 2.14
N ASN A 450 -0.87 -23.04 1.33
CA ASN A 450 -0.72 -23.67 0.03
C ASN A 450 -0.57 -25.19 0.13
N ALA A 451 0.24 -25.69 1.07
CA ALA A 451 0.38 -27.13 1.31
C ALA A 451 -0.95 -27.78 1.73
N LEU A 452 -1.71 -27.12 2.62
CA LEU A 452 -3.05 -27.57 3.02
C LEU A 452 -4.04 -27.54 1.85
N ALA A 453 -4.04 -26.50 1.02
CA ALA A 453 -4.89 -26.42 -0.16
C ALA A 453 -4.56 -27.53 -1.19
N GLY A 454 -3.29 -27.91 -1.34
CA GLY A 454 -2.86 -29.04 -2.17
C GLY A 454 -3.35 -30.41 -1.68
N THR A 455 -3.79 -30.52 -0.43
CA THR A 455 -4.42 -31.76 0.08
C THR A 455 -5.77 -32.03 -0.56
N LEU A 456 -6.46 -31.01 -1.11
CA LEU A 456 -7.73 -31.18 -1.80
C LEU A 456 -7.57 -32.02 -3.08
N ASP A 457 -6.46 -31.85 -3.78
CA ASP A 457 -6.15 -32.57 -5.03
C ASP A 457 -5.66 -33.99 -4.78
N THR A 458 -4.94 -34.18 -3.68
CA THR A 458 -4.17 -35.42 -3.42
C THR A 458 -4.86 -36.34 -2.42
N ARG A 459 -5.65 -35.79 -1.48
CA ARG A 459 -6.17 -36.51 -0.31
C ARG A 459 -7.69 -36.47 -0.20
N SER A 460 -8.44 -36.00 -1.19
CA SER A 460 -9.91 -35.96 -1.13
C SER A 460 -10.58 -37.32 -0.89
N SER A 461 -9.91 -38.44 -1.24
CA SER A 461 -10.37 -39.80 -0.97
C SER A 461 -9.91 -40.38 0.37
N ALA A 462 -9.09 -39.66 1.15
CA ALA A 462 -8.55 -40.15 2.41
C ALA A 462 -9.66 -40.24 3.48
N PRO A 463 -9.67 -41.29 4.34
CA PRO A 463 -10.69 -41.41 5.40
C PRO A 463 -10.67 -40.25 6.40
N SER A 464 -9.52 -39.62 6.61
CA SER A 464 -9.37 -38.48 7.53
C SER A 464 -9.72 -37.14 6.90
N PHE A 465 -9.91 -37.07 5.58
CA PHE A 465 -9.94 -35.82 4.82
C PHE A 465 -10.96 -34.82 5.35
N GLU A 466 -12.17 -35.27 5.65
CA GLU A 466 -13.22 -34.40 6.19
C GLU A 466 -12.82 -33.80 7.54
N THR A 467 -12.16 -34.58 8.41
CA THR A 467 -11.68 -34.10 9.72
C THR A 467 -10.48 -33.18 9.56
N ASP A 468 -9.60 -33.46 8.61
CA ASP A 468 -8.45 -32.62 8.27
C ASP A 468 -8.91 -31.25 7.75
N LEU A 469 -9.86 -31.24 6.81
CA LEU A 469 -10.47 -30.04 6.25
C LEU A 469 -11.23 -29.24 7.31
N LEU A 470 -12.08 -29.90 8.11
CA LEU A 470 -12.77 -29.27 9.24
C LEU A 470 -11.80 -28.58 10.19
N THR A 471 -10.67 -29.21 10.49
CA THR A 471 -9.66 -28.66 11.42
C THR A 471 -8.89 -27.51 10.77
N SER A 472 -8.61 -27.58 9.46
CA SER A 472 -8.03 -26.49 8.68
C SER A 472 -8.90 -25.24 8.70
N LEU A 473 -10.22 -25.38 8.52
CA LEU A 473 -11.14 -24.24 8.58
C LEU A 473 -11.20 -23.61 9.97
N LYS A 474 -11.09 -24.42 11.04
CA LYS A 474 -11.00 -23.90 12.41
C LYS A 474 -9.72 -23.11 12.65
N LEU A 475 -8.59 -23.56 12.10
CA LEU A 475 -7.34 -22.81 12.10
C LEU A 475 -7.51 -21.49 11.33
N ILE A 476 -8.07 -21.52 10.13
CA ILE A 476 -8.31 -20.33 9.30
C ILE A 476 -9.25 -19.34 10.00
N SER A 477 -10.33 -19.81 10.64
CA SER A 477 -11.23 -18.99 11.46
C SER A 477 -10.47 -18.25 12.58
N ASN A 478 -9.54 -18.94 13.25
CA ASN A 478 -8.69 -18.32 14.27
C ASN A 478 -7.72 -17.29 13.68
N LEU A 479 -7.14 -17.57 12.51
CA LEU A 479 -6.22 -16.67 11.78
C LEU A 479 -6.90 -15.40 11.27
N LEU A 480 -8.18 -15.48 10.90
CA LEU A 480 -8.97 -14.35 10.39
C LEU A 480 -9.58 -13.49 11.51
N SER A 481 -9.58 -13.95 12.76
CA SER A 481 -10.29 -13.25 13.83
C SER A 481 -9.52 -12.01 14.31
N PRO A 482 -10.09 -10.79 14.19
CA PRO A 482 -9.45 -9.56 14.70
C PRO A 482 -9.44 -9.49 16.23
N SER A 483 -10.24 -10.31 16.91
CA SER A 483 -10.23 -10.42 18.39
C SER A 483 -9.00 -11.14 18.93
N ILE A 484 -8.27 -11.84 18.07
CA ILE A 484 -7.11 -12.66 18.43
C ILE A 484 -5.87 -12.22 17.65
N GLN A 485 -6.02 -11.93 16.36
CA GLN A 485 -4.88 -11.72 15.46
C GLN A 485 -4.64 -10.25 15.16
N SER A 486 -3.37 -9.93 14.91
CA SER A 486 -2.95 -8.58 14.53
C SER A 486 -3.34 -8.25 13.07
N PRO A 487 -3.49 -6.94 12.74
CA PRO A 487 -3.69 -6.50 11.36
C PRO A 487 -2.57 -6.98 10.42
N ALA A 488 -1.32 -7.03 10.89
CA ALA A 488 -0.19 -7.47 10.07
C ALA A 488 -0.29 -8.94 9.64
N LEU A 489 -0.78 -9.82 10.53
CA LEU A 489 -1.05 -11.21 10.17
C LEU A 489 -2.20 -11.32 9.18
N THR A 490 -3.26 -10.52 9.40
CA THR A 490 -4.42 -10.52 8.51
C THR A 490 -4.06 -10.06 7.09
N ALA A 491 -3.36 -8.94 6.95
CA ALA A 491 -2.86 -8.46 5.67
C ALA A 491 -1.98 -9.53 4.98
N ARG A 492 -1.18 -10.28 5.75
CA ARG A 492 -0.35 -11.34 5.20
C ARG A 492 -1.15 -12.52 4.64
N ILE A 493 -2.17 -12.99 5.34
CA ILE A 493 -2.99 -14.13 4.88
C ILE A 493 -3.92 -13.76 3.73
N LEU A 494 -4.30 -12.48 3.60
CA LEU A 494 -5.09 -11.94 2.50
C LEU A 494 -4.27 -11.51 1.28
N ALA A 495 -2.94 -11.58 1.36
CA ALA A 495 -2.07 -11.25 0.24
C ALA A 495 -2.32 -12.17 -0.97
N PRO A 496 -2.02 -11.72 -2.21
CA PRO A 496 -2.35 -12.45 -3.44
C PRO A 496 -1.78 -13.87 -3.55
N ASP A 497 -0.67 -14.15 -2.87
CA ASP A 497 -0.02 -15.46 -2.85
C ASP A 497 -0.61 -16.43 -1.81
N SER A 498 -1.49 -15.95 -0.94
CA SER A 498 -2.10 -16.72 0.16
C SER A 498 -3.62 -16.83 0.02
N LEU A 499 -4.30 -15.73 -0.33
CA LEU A 499 -5.77 -15.66 -0.44
C LEU A 499 -6.40 -16.78 -1.31
N PRO A 500 -5.85 -17.15 -2.47
CA PRO A 500 -6.40 -18.25 -3.27
C PRO A 500 -6.43 -19.59 -2.52
N SER A 501 -5.42 -19.85 -1.69
CA SER A 501 -5.33 -21.10 -0.90
C SER A 501 -6.41 -21.16 0.19
N LEU A 502 -6.65 -20.05 0.91
CA LEU A 502 -7.73 -19.97 1.89
C LEU A 502 -9.09 -20.17 1.21
N THR A 503 -9.29 -19.46 0.10
CA THR A 503 -10.55 -19.46 -0.65
C THR A 503 -10.87 -20.87 -1.12
N ARG A 504 -9.91 -21.54 -1.77
CA ARG A 504 -10.07 -22.90 -2.26
C ARG A 504 -10.47 -23.89 -1.15
N LEU A 505 -9.86 -23.81 0.04
CA LEU A 505 -10.22 -24.65 1.19
C LEU A 505 -11.65 -24.39 1.68
N ILE A 506 -12.04 -23.12 1.78
CA ILE A 506 -13.37 -22.72 2.25
C ILE A 506 -14.44 -23.12 1.24
N LEU A 507 -14.25 -22.81 -0.04
CA LEU A 507 -15.23 -23.09 -1.10
C LEU A 507 -15.38 -24.60 -1.33
N HIS A 508 -14.29 -25.36 -1.28
CA HIS A 508 -14.37 -26.82 -1.36
C HIS A 508 -15.23 -27.39 -0.22
N ALA A 509 -15.07 -26.87 1.01
CA ALA A 509 -15.87 -27.31 2.15
C ALA A 509 -17.34 -26.88 2.07
N LEU A 510 -17.62 -25.69 1.53
CA LEU A 510 -18.99 -25.21 1.31
C LEU A 510 -19.76 -26.05 0.28
N LEU A 511 -19.06 -26.46 -0.78
CA LEU A 511 -19.64 -27.21 -1.90
C LEU A 511 -19.52 -28.73 -1.74
N SER A 512 -18.90 -29.19 -0.65
CA SER A 512 -18.81 -30.62 -0.35
C SER A 512 -20.19 -31.19 -0.02
N PRO A 513 -20.56 -32.36 -0.57
CA PRO A 513 -21.84 -32.98 -0.25
C PRO A 513 -21.89 -33.32 1.25
N PRO A 514 -23.05 -33.20 1.90
CA PRO A 514 -23.17 -33.50 3.33
C PRO A 514 -22.86 -34.98 3.57
N SER A 515 -21.81 -35.23 4.37
CA SER A 515 -21.48 -36.59 4.80
C SER A 515 -22.60 -37.19 5.64
N PRO A 516 -22.90 -38.50 5.49
CA PRO A 516 -23.91 -39.18 6.30
C PRO A 516 -23.47 -39.18 7.79
N GLY A 517 -24.04 -38.27 8.57
CA GLY A 517 -23.72 -38.09 10.00
C GLY A 517 -23.91 -36.63 10.45
N ALA A 518 -23.72 -36.36 11.75
CA ALA A 518 -23.77 -35.01 12.31
C ALA A 518 -22.46 -34.24 12.05
N SER A 519 -22.04 -34.16 10.78
CA SER A 519 -20.85 -33.39 10.40
C SER A 519 -21.05 -31.91 10.68
N LYS A 520 -20.04 -31.28 11.27
CA LYS A 520 -20.01 -29.83 11.49
C LYS A 520 -19.38 -29.09 10.32
N LEU A 521 -18.88 -29.79 9.30
CA LEU A 521 -18.11 -29.18 8.21
C LEU A 521 -18.88 -28.06 7.49
N PRO A 522 -20.14 -28.22 7.08
CA PRO A 522 -20.88 -27.16 6.39
C PRO A 522 -21.04 -25.89 7.25
N LEU A 523 -21.31 -26.07 8.55
CA LEU A 523 -21.42 -24.95 9.49
C LEU A 523 -20.10 -24.20 9.67
N VAL A 524 -19.00 -24.93 9.89
CA VAL A 524 -17.68 -24.29 10.03
C VAL A 524 -17.25 -23.62 8.73
N ALA A 525 -17.59 -24.19 7.58
CA ALA A 525 -17.33 -23.59 6.28
C ALA A 525 -18.08 -22.25 6.10
N ALA A 526 -19.38 -22.20 6.43
CA ALA A 526 -20.16 -20.97 6.39
C ALA A 526 -19.62 -19.89 7.35
N GLN A 527 -19.25 -20.27 8.57
CA GLN A 527 -18.63 -19.37 9.56
C GLN A 527 -17.28 -18.82 9.08
N THR A 528 -16.47 -19.66 8.45
CA THR A 528 -15.14 -19.28 7.94
C THR A 528 -15.27 -18.40 6.70
N ALA A 529 -16.23 -18.68 5.81
CA ALA A 529 -16.54 -17.86 4.64
C ALA A 529 -16.93 -16.44 5.04
N PHE A 530 -17.83 -16.30 6.03
CA PHE A 530 -18.19 -14.99 6.58
C PHE A 530 -16.97 -14.27 7.13
N SER A 531 -16.11 -14.98 7.86
CA SER A 531 -14.90 -14.41 8.45
C SER A 531 -13.93 -13.91 7.38
N LEU A 532 -13.76 -14.67 6.28
CA LEU A 532 -12.89 -14.28 5.16
C LEU A 532 -13.41 -13.02 4.48
N VAL A 533 -14.69 -13.03 4.09
CA VAL A 533 -15.32 -11.91 3.38
C VAL A 533 -15.35 -10.65 4.26
N ALA A 534 -15.63 -10.78 5.55
CA ALA A 534 -15.58 -9.64 6.47
C ALA A 534 -14.17 -9.01 6.55
N ARG A 535 -13.12 -9.84 6.54
CA ARG A 535 -11.73 -9.34 6.54
C ARG A 535 -11.36 -8.71 5.20
N VAL A 536 -11.75 -9.29 4.07
CA VAL A 536 -11.56 -8.67 2.76
C VAL A 536 -12.30 -7.32 2.67
N GLY A 537 -13.55 -7.26 3.13
CA GLY A 537 -14.32 -6.01 3.19
C GLY A 537 -13.71 -4.93 4.08
N GLU A 538 -12.96 -5.30 5.11
CA GLU A 538 -12.18 -4.36 5.92
C GLU A 538 -10.92 -3.86 5.20
N GLU A 539 -10.16 -4.76 4.57
CA GLU A 539 -8.96 -4.36 3.81
C GLU A 539 -9.30 -3.50 2.59
N ARG A 540 -10.47 -3.70 1.96
CA ARG A 540 -11.01 -2.83 0.89
C ARG A 540 -11.08 -1.35 1.28
N MET A 541 -11.15 -1.03 2.57
CA MET A 541 -11.09 0.36 3.04
C MET A 541 -9.72 1.01 2.88
N TYR A 542 -8.66 0.21 2.73
CA TYR A 542 -7.27 0.65 2.67
C TYR A 542 -6.64 0.36 1.30
N GLU A 543 -6.99 -0.76 0.67
CA GLU A 543 -6.50 -1.21 -0.64
C GLU A 543 -7.70 -1.56 -1.52
N GLU A 544 -7.88 -0.84 -2.65
CA GLU A 544 -9.12 -0.86 -3.44
C GLU A 544 -9.43 -2.22 -4.11
N ASP A 545 -8.49 -3.17 -4.17
CA ASP A 545 -8.63 -4.38 -4.99
C ASP A 545 -8.11 -5.68 -4.32
N VAL A 546 -8.50 -5.90 -3.06
CA VAL A 546 -8.20 -7.18 -2.40
C VAL A 546 -9.08 -8.28 -2.98
N GLY A 547 -8.45 -9.23 -3.69
CA GLY A 547 -9.10 -10.39 -4.31
C GLY A 547 -9.33 -10.26 -5.81
N GLY A 548 -9.68 -9.08 -6.31
CA GLY A 548 -10.07 -8.91 -7.71
C GLY A 548 -11.52 -9.31 -8.00
N ASP A 549 -11.99 -8.98 -9.19
CA ASP A 549 -13.34 -9.28 -9.69
C ASP A 549 -13.59 -10.79 -9.82
N GLU A 550 -12.63 -11.53 -10.37
CA GLU A 550 -12.72 -13.00 -10.53
C GLU A 550 -12.95 -13.70 -9.20
N TRP A 551 -12.24 -13.28 -8.15
CA TRP A 551 -12.36 -13.85 -6.81
C TRP A 551 -13.74 -13.58 -6.20
N GLU A 552 -14.28 -12.36 -6.36
CA GLU A 552 -15.61 -12.04 -5.85
C GLU A 552 -16.71 -12.85 -6.53
N VAL A 553 -16.59 -13.04 -7.85
CA VAL A 553 -17.50 -13.88 -8.64
C VAL A 553 -17.42 -15.34 -8.17
N GLU A 554 -16.22 -15.87 -7.96
CA GLU A 554 -15.99 -17.23 -7.46
C GLU A 554 -16.66 -17.44 -6.09
N VAL A 555 -16.39 -16.56 -5.12
CA VAL A 555 -16.95 -16.65 -3.76
C VAL A 555 -18.46 -16.46 -3.78
N ALA A 556 -18.99 -15.48 -4.54
CA ALA A 556 -20.42 -15.26 -4.65
C ALA A 556 -21.15 -16.48 -5.20
N SER A 557 -20.62 -17.10 -6.26
CA SER A 557 -21.22 -18.29 -6.87
C SER A 557 -21.32 -19.45 -5.87
N ALA A 558 -20.23 -19.73 -5.15
CA ALA A 558 -20.17 -20.82 -4.19
C ALA A 558 -21.08 -20.58 -2.97
N VAL A 559 -21.17 -19.33 -2.49
CA VAL A 559 -22.07 -18.97 -1.38
C VAL A 559 -23.54 -19.09 -1.80
N VAL A 560 -23.90 -18.67 -3.01
CA VAL A 560 -25.28 -18.78 -3.53
C VAL A 560 -25.68 -20.24 -3.72
N GLU A 561 -24.79 -21.08 -4.27
CA GLU A 561 -25.03 -22.52 -4.39
C GLU A 561 -25.24 -23.17 -3.01
N ALA A 562 -24.37 -22.85 -2.04
CA ALA A 562 -24.50 -23.34 -0.66
C ALA A 562 -25.81 -22.87 0.01
N LEU A 563 -26.26 -21.63 -0.24
CA LEU A 563 -27.55 -21.12 0.22
C LEU A 563 -28.72 -21.93 -0.34
N GLY A 564 -28.63 -22.34 -1.61
CA GLY A 564 -29.64 -23.16 -2.28
C GLY A 564 -29.78 -24.56 -1.66
N GLY A 565 -28.66 -25.15 -1.21
CA GLY A 565 -28.61 -26.50 -0.65
C GLY A 565 -28.81 -26.61 0.87
N ALA A 566 -28.67 -25.51 1.63
CA ALA A 566 -28.72 -25.54 3.08
C ALA A 566 -30.15 -25.55 3.66
N GLU A 567 -30.33 -26.33 4.74
CA GLU A 567 -31.59 -26.39 5.51
C GLU A 567 -31.44 -25.84 6.93
N ASP A 568 -30.25 -25.88 7.50
CA ASP A 568 -29.97 -25.42 8.87
C ASP A 568 -29.95 -23.88 8.95
N GLY A 569 -30.66 -23.34 9.94
CA GLY A 569 -30.82 -21.89 10.11
C GLY A 569 -29.50 -21.17 10.42
N GLU A 570 -28.58 -21.78 11.19
CA GLU A 570 -27.29 -21.17 11.53
C GLU A 570 -26.38 -21.10 10.29
N ILE A 571 -26.40 -22.16 9.46
CA ILE A 571 -25.70 -22.16 8.16
C ILE A 571 -26.26 -21.06 7.25
N LEU A 572 -27.58 -21.01 7.09
CA LEU A 572 -28.26 -20.00 6.26
C LEU A 572 -27.97 -18.57 6.72
N HIS A 573 -27.91 -18.34 8.04
CA HIS A 573 -27.52 -17.07 8.62
C HIS A 573 -26.11 -16.66 8.18
N HIS A 574 -25.10 -17.52 8.38
CA HIS A 574 -23.71 -17.19 8.04
C HIS A 574 -23.48 -17.03 6.54
N LEU A 575 -24.14 -17.82 5.71
CA LEU A 575 -24.05 -17.67 4.25
C LEU A 575 -24.71 -16.37 3.77
N THR A 576 -25.86 -15.98 4.34
CA THR A 576 -26.51 -14.70 4.04
C THR A 576 -25.61 -13.53 4.46
N ASN A 577 -25.02 -13.61 5.65
CA ASN A 577 -24.05 -12.62 6.11
C ASN A 577 -22.86 -12.53 5.16
N SER A 578 -22.36 -13.67 4.68
CA SER A 578 -21.23 -13.74 3.74
C SER A 578 -21.57 -13.04 2.43
N LEU A 579 -22.70 -13.38 1.80
CA LEU A 579 -23.13 -12.78 0.54
C LEU A 579 -23.37 -11.27 0.70
N GLY A 580 -24.11 -10.86 1.74
CA GLY A 580 -24.36 -9.46 2.02
C GLY A 580 -23.08 -8.66 2.24
N THR A 581 -22.14 -9.18 3.03
CA THR A 581 -20.85 -8.51 3.29
C THR A 581 -19.97 -8.46 2.04
N LEU A 582 -20.01 -9.48 1.19
CA LEU A 582 -19.20 -9.54 -0.03
C LEU A 582 -19.60 -8.43 -1.00
N LEU A 583 -20.92 -8.28 -1.19
CA LEU A 583 -21.52 -7.31 -2.10
C LEU A 583 -21.55 -5.89 -1.53
N PHE A 584 -21.63 -5.76 -0.21
CA PHE A 584 -21.65 -4.45 0.44
C PHE A 584 -20.33 -3.72 0.23
N LEU A 585 -20.40 -2.55 -0.41
CA LEU A 585 -19.25 -1.73 -0.79
C LEU A 585 -18.24 -2.42 -1.74
N SER A 586 -18.68 -3.38 -2.57
CA SER A 586 -17.80 -4.06 -3.53
C SER A 586 -17.45 -3.17 -4.75
N PRO A 587 -16.17 -2.93 -5.05
CA PRO A 587 -15.77 -2.20 -6.27
C PRO A 587 -16.16 -2.94 -7.56
N HIS A 588 -16.42 -4.25 -7.48
CA HIS A 588 -16.71 -5.16 -8.60
C HIS A 588 -18.18 -5.57 -8.64
N PHE A 589 -19.06 -4.84 -7.95
CA PHE A 589 -20.47 -5.21 -7.81
C PHE A 589 -21.17 -5.45 -9.17
N SER A 590 -20.87 -4.63 -10.19
CA SER A 590 -21.46 -4.79 -11.54
C SER A 590 -21.14 -6.14 -12.18
N SER A 591 -19.90 -6.62 -12.03
CA SER A 591 -19.47 -7.94 -12.52
C SER A 591 -20.18 -9.06 -11.77
N VAL A 592 -20.28 -8.96 -10.44
CA VAL A 592 -20.95 -9.96 -9.61
C VAL A 592 -22.46 -9.97 -9.86
N GLN A 593 -23.08 -8.82 -10.05
CA GLN A 593 -24.52 -8.69 -10.25
C GLN A 593 -25.02 -9.52 -11.45
N SER A 594 -24.32 -9.45 -12.59
CA SER A 594 -24.68 -10.21 -13.78
C SER A 594 -24.73 -11.73 -13.49
N LEU A 595 -23.80 -12.22 -12.66
CA LEU A 595 -23.82 -13.60 -12.18
C LEU A 595 -25.01 -13.86 -11.25
N LEU A 596 -25.29 -12.96 -10.30
CA LEU A 596 -26.37 -13.14 -9.33
C LEU A 596 -27.75 -13.26 -9.99
N GLU A 597 -27.96 -12.52 -11.09
CA GLU A 597 -29.16 -12.62 -11.92
C GLU A 597 -29.27 -13.99 -12.59
N VAL A 598 -28.19 -14.49 -13.18
CA VAL A 598 -28.13 -15.82 -13.80
C VAL A 598 -28.36 -16.95 -12.79
N LEU A 599 -27.85 -16.80 -11.56
CA LEU A 599 -28.03 -17.78 -10.48
C LEU A 599 -29.41 -17.69 -9.81
N GLU A 600 -30.32 -16.83 -10.29
CA GLU A 600 -31.63 -16.57 -9.68
C GLU A 600 -31.53 -16.29 -8.17
N THR A 601 -30.49 -15.56 -7.76
CA THR A 601 -30.12 -15.35 -6.35
C THR A 601 -31.28 -14.78 -5.53
N GLU A 602 -32.13 -13.96 -6.14
CA GLU A 602 -33.32 -13.40 -5.52
C GLU A 602 -34.30 -14.49 -5.05
N ALA A 603 -34.54 -15.49 -5.89
CA ALA A 603 -35.45 -16.60 -5.59
C ALA A 603 -34.84 -17.52 -4.53
N VAL A 604 -33.52 -17.71 -4.54
CA VAL A 604 -32.79 -18.41 -3.47
C VAL A 604 -33.00 -17.70 -2.14
N LEU A 605 -32.72 -16.40 -2.07
CA LEU A 605 -32.87 -15.59 -0.85
C LEU A 605 -34.32 -15.51 -0.36
N ALA A 606 -35.31 -15.52 -1.25
CA ALA A 606 -36.72 -15.57 -0.88
C ALA A 606 -37.05 -16.87 -0.11
N ARG A 607 -36.56 -18.03 -0.58
CA ARG A 607 -36.72 -19.31 0.13
C ARG A 607 -35.99 -19.34 1.47
N VAL A 608 -34.81 -18.71 1.52
CA VAL A 608 -34.02 -18.59 2.76
C VAL A 608 -34.74 -17.74 3.81
N GLU A 609 -35.37 -16.63 3.41
CA GLU A 609 -36.14 -15.77 4.30
C GLU A 609 -37.30 -16.50 5.00
N GLU A 610 -37.96 -17.43 4.29
CA GLU A 610 -39.05 -18.24 4.86
C GLU A 610 -38.56 -19.19 5.97
N ARG A 611 -37.32 -19.68 5.84
CA ARG A 611 -36.69 -20.66 6.75
C ARG A 611 -36.03 -20.02 7.98
N LEU A 612 -35.69 -18.73 7.92
CA LEU A 612 -35.02 -18.02 9.01
C LEU A 612 -35.97 -17.44 10.05
N ALA A 613 -35.44 -17.24 11.26
CA ALA A 613 -36.17 -16.64 12.37
C ALA A 613 -36.50 -15.17 12.07
N LYS A 614 -37.57 -14.64 12.70
CA LYS A 614 -38.11 -13.30 12.41
C LYS A 614 -37.06 -12.17 12.55
N GLU A 615 -36.12 -12.33 13.48
CA GLU A 615 -35.06 -11.34 13.75
C GLU A 615 -34.01 -11.28 12.63
N GLU A 616 -33.80 -12.37 11.91
CA GLU A 616 -32.79 -12.52 10.86
C GLU A 616 -33.31 -12.11 9.48
N ARG A 617 -34.63 -12.09 9.30
CA ARG A 617 -35.30 -11.72 8.04
C ARG A 617 -35.00 -10.29 7.60
N ASN A 618 -34.75 -9.37 8.54
CA ASN A 618 -34.42 -7.98 8.19
C ASN A 618 -33.12 -7.89 7.39
N LEU A 619 -32.12 -8.69 7.77
CA LEU A 619 -30.85 -8.74 7.06
C LEU A 619 -31.00 -9.40 5.69
N VAL A 620 -31.71 -10.52 5.61
CA VAL A 620 -32.02 -11.18 4.33
C VAL A 620 -32.74 -10.21 3.39
N GLY A 621 -33.71 -9.46 3.91
CA GLY A 621 -34.43 -8.43 3.16
C GLY A 621 -33.53 -7.31 2.65
N GLU A 622 -32.52 -6.89 3.43
CA GLU A 622 -31.49 -5.95 2.99
C GLU A 622 -30.60 -6.54 1.89
N VAL A 623 -30.13 -7.78 2.04
CA VAL A 623 -29.35 -8.46 0.99
C VAL A 623 -30.18 -8.63 -0.28
N ARG A 624 -31.47 -8.96 -0.19
CA ARG A 624 -32.38 -9.01 -1.35
C ARG A 624 -32.51 -7.65 -2.05
N ARG A 625 -32.60 -6.55 -1.29
CA ARG A 625 -32.60 -5.19 -1.87
C ARG A 625 -31.28 -4.89 -2.57
N LEU A 626 -30.15 -5.31 -1.97
CA LEU A 626 -28.81 -5.19 -2.52
C LEU A 626 -28.71 -5.82 -3.91
N VAL A 627 -29.10 -7.10 -3.99
CA VAL A 627 -29.06 -7.88 -5.24
C VAL A 627 -29.93 -7.24 -6.33
N LYS A 628 -31.05 -6.59 -5.95
CA LYS A 628 -31.94 -5.89 -6.89
C LYS A 628 -31.45 -4.50 -7.30
N SER A 629 -30.70 -3.80 -6.44
CA SER A 629 -30.40 -2.38 -6.61
C SER A 629 -29.47 -2.03 -7.77
N GLY A 630 -28.83 -3.02 -8.41
CA GLY A 630 -28.03 -2.78 -9.61
C GLY A 630 -28.81 -2.84 -10.93
N GLY A 631 -30.12 -3.15 -10.91
CA GLY A 631 -30.92 -3.35 -12.12
C GLY A 631 -31.52 -2.07 -12.75
N ASP A 632 -31.42 -0.93 -12.06
CA ASP A 632 -32.09 0.33 -12.42
C ASP A 632 -31.11 1.51 -12.56
N GLU A 633 -29.98 1.34 -13.27
CA GLU A 633 -29.21 2.46 -13.84
C GLU A 633 -29.20 2.47 -15.38
#